data_AF-A0A2A5YMQ1-F1
#
_entry.id   AF-A0A2A5YMQ1-F1
#
_cell.length_a   1.000
_cell.length_b   1.000
_cell.length_c   1.000
_cell.angle_alpha   90.00
_cell.angle_beta   90.00
_cell.angle_gamma   90.00
#
_symmetry.space_group_name_H-M   'P 1'
#
loop_
_entity.id
_entity.type
_entity.pdbx_description
1 polymer ?
#
loop_
_entity_poly.entity_id
_entity_poly.type
_entity_poly.pdbx_seq_one_letter_code
_entity_poly.pdbx_strand_id
1 'polypeptide(L)' 'MIHGDDRSLQAARARAYELAESGRFDNGNAVQQALIAEGWSNAGRALESDYARKAIGERCRAAQAH' A
#
# COMPACT_ATOMS: atom_id res chain seq x y z
N MET A 1 9.12 -20.36 12.09
CA MET A 1 9.79 -19.18 11.50
C MET A 1 8.71 -18.18 11.11
N ILE A 2 8.52 -17.09 11.88
CA ILE A 2 7.40 -16.13 11.71
C ILE A 2 7.89 -14.70 11.36
N HIS A 3 9.15 -14.37 11.64
CA HIS A 3 9.68 -13.00 11.50
C HIS A 3 9.89 -12.50 10.05
N GLY A 4 9.95 -13.40 9.07
CA GLY A 4 10.18 -13.03 7.67
C GLY A 4 8.94 -12.46 6.97
N ASP A 5 7.76 -12.97 7.32
CA ASP A 5 6.48 -12.52 6.76
C ASP A 5 6.18 -11.09 7.24
N ASP A 6 6.34 -10.83 8.53
CA ASP A 6 6.09 -9.51 9.15
C ASP A 6 6.97 -8.40 8.56
N ARG A 7 8.27 -8.68 8.36
CA ARG A 7 9.19 -7.71 7.75
C ARG A 7 8.84 -7.44 6.28
N SER A 8 8.51 -8.49 5.53
CA SER A 8 8.11 -8.36 4.14
C SER A 8 6.79 -7.61 4.02
N LEU A 9 5.85 -7.87 4.94
CA LEU A 9 4.54 -7.21 5.02
C LEU A 9 4.70 -5.72 5.35
N GLN A 10 5.55 -5.39 6.31
CA GLN A 10 5.87 -4.01 6.64
C GLN A 10 6.56 -3.29 5.47
N ALA A 11 7.46 -3.95 4.75
CA ALA A 11 8.09 -3.39 3.55
C ALA A 11 7.06 -3.07 2.44
N ALA A 12 6.16 -4.01 2.14
CA ALA A 12 5.08 -3.80 1.18
C ALA A 12 4.15 -2.65 1.60
N ARG A 13 3.90 -2.51 2.91
CA ARG A 13 3.05 -1.44 3.46
C ARG A 13 3.74 -0.07 3.43
N ALA A 14 5.04 -0.01 3.71
CA ALA A 14 5.84 1.20 3.54
C ALA A 14 5.83 1.64 2.07
N ARG A 15 6.02 0.69 1.15
CA ARG A 15 5.95 0.95 -0.28
C ARG A 15 4.57 1.45 -0.72
N ALA A 16 3.51 0.87 -0.17
CA ALA A 16 2.14 1.33 -0.39
C ALA A 16 1.94 2.80 0.00
N TYR A 17 2.54 3.25 1.12
CA TYR A 17 2.48 4.65 1.53
C TYR A 17 3.20 5.57 0.56
N GLU A 18 4.42 5.21 0.12
CA GLU A 18 5.16 6.00 -0.88
C GLU A 18 4.36 6.18 -2.18
N LEU A 19 3.72 5.10 -2.66
CA LEU A 19 2.87 5.14 -3.84
C LEU A 19 1.66 6.05 -3.62
N ALA A 20 1.00 5.94 -2.46
CA ALA A 20 -0.15 6.78 -2.13
C ALA A 20 0.22 8.26 -2.04
N GLU A 21 1.39 8.59 -1.50
CA GLU A 21 1.93 9.95 -1.41
C GLU A 21 2.38 10.50 -2.77
N SER A 22 2.65 9.64 -3.76
CA SER A 22 3.01 10.08 -5.10
C SER A 22 1.85 10.77 -5.86
N GLY A 23 0.61 10.66 -5.38
CA GLY A 23 -0.58 11.25 -6.03
C GLY A 23 -0.97 10.59 -7.36
N ARG A 24 -0.27 9.54 -7.79
CA ARG A 24 -0.50 8.82 -9.05
C ARG A 24 -1.67 7.84 -9.01
N PHE A 25 -2.20 7.54 -7.83
CA PHE A 25 -3.22 6.52 -7.62
C PHE A 25 -4.44 7.11 -6.95
N ASP A 26 -5.63 6.78 -7.47
CA ASP A 26 -6.91 7.27 -6.95
C ASP A 26 -7.35 6.62 -5.65
N ASN A 27 -6.95 5.36 -5.42
CA ASN A 27 -7.40 4.60 -4.28
C ASN A 27 -6.41 3.50 -3.89
N GLY A 28 -6.63 2.90 -2.72
CA GLY A 28 -5.79 1.80 -2.23
C GLY A 28 -5.83 0.54 -3.10
N ASN A 29 -6.86 0.34 -3.94
CA ASN A 29 -6.88 -0.77 -4.88
C ASN A 29 -5.86 -0.55 -6.02
N ALA A 30 -5.79 0.66 -6.57
CA ALA A 30 -4.80 1.03 -7.58
C ALA A 30 -3.37 0.92 -7.03
N VAL A 31 -3.15 1.34 -5.78
CA VAL A 31 -1.87 1.13 -5.07
C VAL A 31 -1.56 -0.36 -4.92
N GLN A 32 -2.54 -1.19 -4.55
CA GLN A 32 -2.37 -2.65 -4.46
C GLN A 32 -1.98 -3.27 -5.80
N GLN A 33 -2.63 -2.88 -6.90
CA GLN A 33 -2.31 -3.36 -8.25
C GLN A 33 -0.89 -2.96 -8.66
N ALA A 34 -0.48 -1.73 -8.36
CA ALA A 34 0.88 -1.26 -8.63
C ALA A 34 1.94 -2.07 -7.85
N LEU A 35 1.68 -2.37 -6.57
CA LEU A 35 2.55 -3.22 -5.78
C LEU A 35 2.66 -4.64 -6.36
N ILE A 36 1.55 -5.22 -6.80
CA ILE A 36 1.56 -6.54 -7.45
C ILE A 36 2.39 -6.48 -8.74
N ALA A 37 2.24 -5.42 -9.53
CA ALA A 37 3.04 -5.20 -10.75
C ALA A 37 4.54 -4.98 -10.46
N GLU A 38 4.88 -4.36 -9.32
CA GLU A 38 6.27 -4.22 -8.82
C GLU A 38 6.84 -5.56 -8.29
N GLY A 39 6.03 -6.60 -8.15
CA GLY A 39 6.45 -7.93 -7.69
C GLY A 39 6.21 -8.21 -6.20
N TRP A 40 5.42 -7.38 -5.51
CA TRP A 40 5.04 -7.58 -4.11
C TRP A 40 3.89 -8.58 -3.99
N SER A 41 4.22 -9.88 -3.90
CA SER A 41 3.23 -10.96 -3.74
C SER A 41 2.37 -10.86 -2.48
N ASN A 42 2.80 -10.10 -1.49
CA ASN A 42 2.12 -9.87 -0.22
C ASN A 42 1.34 -8.54 -0.17
N ALA A 43 1.21 -7.82 -1.29
CA ALA A 43 0.47 -6.55 -1.35
C ALA A 43 -0.98 -6.67 -0.86
N GLY A 44 -1.66 -7.76 -1.23
CA GLY A 44 -3.02 -8.04 -0.77
C GLY A 44 -3.12 -8.19 0.74
N ARG A 45 -2.14 -8.87 1.38
CA ARG A 45 -2.07 -9.00 2.84
C ARG A 45 -1.67 -7.71 3.53
N ALA A 46 -0.74 -6.94 2.95
CA ALA A 46 -0.31 -5.67 3.51
C ALA A 46 -1.45 -4.64 3.59
N LEU A 47 -2.42 -4.75 2.68
CA LEU A 47 -3.61 -3.90 2.57
C LEU A 47 -4.91 -4.62 2.96
N GLU A 48 -4.83 -5.77 3.63
CA GLU A 48 -6.02 -6.53 4.05
C GLU A 48 -6.77 -5.82 5.18
N SER A 49 -6.04 -5.14 6.07
CA SER A 49 -6.63 -4.44 7.21
C SER A 49 -7.39 -3.19 6.76
N ASP A 50 -8.65 -3.04 7.21
CA ASP A 50 -9.47 -1.85 6.98
C ASP A 50 -8.78 -0.54 7.36
N TYR A 51 -7.98 -0.57 8.43
CA TYR A 51 -7.17 0.59 8.83
C TYR A 51 -6.14 0.96 7.77
N ALA A 52 -5.42 -0.02 7.20
CA ALA A 52 -4.44 0.23 6.15
C ALA A 52 -5.11 0.77 4.88
N ARG A 53 -6.28 0.22 4.49
CA ARG A 53 -7.05 0.72 3.34
C ARG A 53 -7.51 2.16 3.52
N LYS A 54 -8.06 2.50 4.70
CA LYS A 54 -8.43 3.90 5.01
C LYS A 54 -7.22 4.82 4.95
N ALA A 55 -6.14 4.46 5.63
CA ALA A 55 -4.96 5.30 5.72
C ALA A 55 -4.28 5.51 4.35
N ILE A 56 -4.34 4.53 3.45
CA ILE A 56 -3.86 4.67 2.07
C ILE A 56 -4.81 5.54 1.24
N GLY A 57 -6.13 5.33 1.35
CA GLY A 57 -7.12 6.14 0.65
C GLY A 57 -7.08 7.61 1.05
N GLU A 58 -6.90 7.90 2.34
CA GLU A 58 -6.71 9.26 2.86
C GLU A 58 -5.45 9.91 2.28
N ARG A 59 -4.33 9.18 2.22
CA ARG A 59 -3.07 9.67 1.64
C ARG A 59 -3.16 9.89 0.13
N CYS A 60 -3.73 8.96 -0.64
CA CYS A 60 -3.99 9.14 -2.07
C CYS A 60 -4.78 10.43 -2.31
N ARG A 61 -5.86 10.63 -1.55
CA ARG A 61 -6.70 11.83 -1.69
C ARG A 61 -5.94 13.10 -1.31
N ALA A 62 -5.14 13.06 -0.25
CA ALA A 62 -4.32 14.19 0.17
C ALA A 62 -3.26 14.55 -0.88
N ALA A 63 -2.60 13.55 -1.48
CA ALA A 63 -1.59 13.74 -2.51
C ALA A 63 -2.17 14.24 -3.84
N GLN A 64 -3.41 13.84 -4.18
CA GLN A 64 -4.12 14.37 -5.35
C GLN A 64 -4.65 15.80 -5.15
N ALA A 65 -4.86 16.22 -3.90
CA ALA A 65 -5.33 17.56 -3.57
C ALA A 65 -4.22 18.62 -3.58
N HIS A 66 -2.98 18.23 -3.88
CA HIS A 66 -1.77 19.04 -3.76
C HIS A 66 -1.18 19.42 -5.11
#